data_AF-A0A968XJB5-F1
#
_entry.id   AF-A0A968XJB5-F1
#
_cell.length_a   1.000
_cell.length_b   1.000
_cell.length_c   1.000
_cell.angle_alpha   90.00
_cell.angle_beta   90.00
_cell.angle_gamma   90.00
#
_symmetry.space_group_name_H-M   'P 1'
#
loop_
_entity.id
_entity.type
_entity.pdbx_description
1 polymer ?
#
loop_
_entity_poly.entity_id
_entity_poly.type
_entity_poly.pdbx_seq_one_letter_code
_entity_poly.pdbx_strand_id
1 'polypeptide(L)'
;MTTKFETFLNTLDEKDWLNVVDELSANIHAVDRDATQIWFRFFPLTFSRYWQNVEDKELAIQKFALQGNWELKDQIDSSHNFLCGHRFWKETKKAIEQRIESFDAVNGDLVIEAKQLAQNVANDTKSNVPLTLGISLVGLMTLAQVGAEALKRQKAK
;
A
#
# COMPACT_ATOMS: atom_id res chain seq x y z
N MET A 1 5.09 3.55 17.53
CA MET A 1 6.02 2.39 17.68
C MET A 1 5.93 1.55 16.42
N THR A 2 7.06 1.18 15.82
CA THR A 2 7.07 0.31 14.63
C THR A 2 6.68 -1.12 15.01
N THR A 3 5.65 -1.64 14.36
CA THR A 3 5.10 -2.98 14.56
C THR A 3 5.95 -4.03 13.84
N LYS A 4 5.85 -5.31 14.25
CA LYS A 4 6.58 -6.41 13.59
C LYS A 4 6.26 -6.47 12.09
N PHE A 5 5.01 -6.21 11.73
CA PHE A 5 4.56 -6.21 10.34
C PHE A 5 5.17 -5.07 9.53
N GLU A 6 5.22 -3.85 10.08
CA GLU A 6 5.91 -2.74 9.43
C GLU A 6 7.41 -3.00 9.29
N THR A 7 8.05 -3.61 10.29
CA THR A 7 9.46 -4.01 10.19
C THR A 7 9.68 -4.97 9.03
N PHE A 8 8.80 -5.97 8.87
CA PHE A 8 8.82 -6.88 7.72
C PHE A 8 8.63 -6.15 6.38
N LEU A 9 7.62 -5.29 6.25
CA LEU A 9 7.40 -4.55 4.99
C LEU A 9 8.57 -3.61 4.65
N ASN A 10 9.29 -3.14 5.67
CA ASN A 10 10.45 -2.27 5.49
C ASN A 10 11.73 -3.01 5.09
N THR A 11 11.81 -4.35 5.22
CA THR A 11 12.96 -5.10 4.69
C THR A 11 12.92 -5.21 3.18
N LEU A 12 11.73 -5.11 2.57
CA LEU A 12 11.52 -5.22 1.13
C LEU A 12 11.96 -3.93 0.41
N ASP A 13 12.56 -4.08 -0.77
CA ASP A 13 12.90 -2.96 -1.64
C ASP A 13 11.83 -2.73 -2.72
N GLU A 14 11.94 -1.61 -3.47
CA GLU A 14 10.95 -1.29 -4.51
C GLU A 14 10.86 -2.38 -5.59
N LYS A 15 11.96 -3.07 -5.89
CA LYS A 15 11.98 -4.13 -6.89
C LYS A 15 11.20 -5.35 -6.39
N ASP A 16 11.34 -5.72 -5.11
CA ASP A 16 10.55 -6.80 -4.50
C ASP A 16 9.06 -6.51 -4.63
N TRP A 17 8.63 -5.28 -4.32
CA TRP A 17 7.24 -4.86 -4.47
C TRP A 17 6.74 -4.95 -5.91
N LEU A 18 7.51 -4.44 -6.87
CA LEU A 18 7.14 -4.47 -8.28
C LEU A 18 7.07 -5.90 -8.83
N ASN A 19 8.00 -6.78 -8.43
CA ASN A 19 7.98 -8.20 -8.80
C ASN A 19 6.69 -8.87 -8.30
N VAL A 20 6.25 -8.58 -7.08
CA VAL A 20 5.00 -9.12 -6.53
C VAL A 20 3.79 -8.59 -7.27
N VAL A 21 3.75 -7.29 -7.60
CA VAL A 21 2.67 -6.71 -8.41
C VAL A 21 2.60 -7.38 -9.78
N ASP A 22 3.74 -7.63 -10.42
CA ASP A 22 3.80 -8.28 -11.74
C ASP A 22 3.39 -9.76 -11.66
N GLU A 23 3.85 -10.49 -10.64
CA GLU A 23 3.46 -11.89 -10.41
C GLU A 23 1.94 -12.02 -10.20
N LEU A 24 1.36 -11.11 -9.41
CA LEU A 24 -0.06 -11.11 -9.08
C LEU A 24 -0.95 -10.46 -10.15
N SER A 25 -0.36 -9.81 -11.15
CA SER A 25 -1.08 -9.01 -12.16
C SER A 25 -2.16 -9.84 -12.88
N ALA A 26 -1.86 -11.09 -13.23
CA ALA A 26 -2.81 -12.00 -13.87
C ALA A 26 -3.99 -12.38 -12.96
N ASN A 27 -3.80 -12.34 -11.63
CA ASN A 27 -4.83 -12.61 -10.64
C ASN A 27 -5.64 -11.37 -10.25
N ILE A 28 -5.17 -10.15 -10.59
CA ILE A 28 -5.93 -8.92 -10.41
C ILE A 28 -6.99 -8.82 -11.52
N HIS A 29 -8.19 -8.43 -11.13
CA HIS A 29 -9.29 -8.19 -12.06
C HIS A 29 -8.89 -7.14 -13.11
N ALA A 30 -9.27 -7.36 -14.36
CA ALA A 30 -8.82 -6.54 -15.50
C ALA A 30 -9.06 -5.03 -15.30
N VAL A 31 -10.14 -4.65 -14.62
CA VAL A 31 -10.47 -3.23 -14.31
C VAL A 31 -9.42 -2.56 -13.43
N ASP A 32 -8.81 -3.29 -12.49
CA ASP A 32 -7.86 -2.72 -11.52
C ASP A 32 -6.40 -3.04 -11.85
N ARG A 33 -6.13 -3.94 -12.78
CA ARG A 33 -4.76 -4.41 -13.09
C ARG A 33 -3.80 -3.27 -13.43
N ASP A 34 -4.16 -2.50 -14.45
CA ASP A 34 -3.33 -1.38 -14.90
C ASP A 34 -3.35 -0.25 -13.88
N ALA A 35 -4.51 -0.03 -13.22
CA ALA A 35 -4.64 0.97 -12.17
C ALA A 35 -3.72 0.71 -10.98
N THR A 36 -3.56 -0.56 -10.55
CA THR A 36 -2.61 -0.94 -9.52
C THR A 36 -1.18 -0.63 -9.97
N GLN A 37 -0.78 -1.03 -11.18
CA GLN A 37 0.57 -0.71 -11.69
C GLN A 37 0.83 0.80 -11.75
N ILE A 38 -0.14 1.57 -12.25
CA ILE A 38 -0.07 3.04 -12.33
C ILE A 38 0.10 3.64 -10.93
N TRP A 39 -0.64 3.16 -9.92
CA TRP A 39 -0.52 3.65 -8.55
C TRP A 39 0.90 3.46 -7.98
N PHE A 40 1.52 2.29 -8.21
CA PHE A 40 2.90 2.02 -7.77
C PHE A 40 3.94 2.93 -8.46
N ARG A 41 3.63 3.48 -9.65
CA ARG A 41 4.49 4.46 -10.32
C ARG A 41 4.26 5.90 -9.84
N PHE A 42 3.07 6.23 -9.36
CA PHE A 42 2.81 7.53 -8.74
C PHE A 42 3.40 7.64 -7.34
N PHE A 43 3.45 6.54 -6.60
CA PHE A 43 3.96 6.51 -5.23
C PHE A 43 5.15 5.54 -5.09
N PRO A 44 6.31 5.85 -5.71
CA PRO A 44 7.48 4.98 -5.63
C PRO A 44 8.05 4.97 -4.20
N LEU A 45 8.33 3.76 -3.70
CA LEU A 45 8.86 3.53 -2.36
C LEU A 45 10.24 4.17 -2.17
N THR A 46 11.09 4.11 -3.20
CA THR A 46 12.42 4.73 -3.18
C THR A 46 12.33 6.23 -2.95
N PHE A 47 11.37 6.91 -3.59
CA PHE A 47 11.15 8.35 -3.37
C PHE A 47 10.64 8.63 -1.95
N SER A 48 9.67 7.85 -1.45
CA SER A 48 9.17 7.99 -0.08
C SER A 48 10.30 7.84 0.94
N ARG A 49 11.16 6.82 0.80
CA ARG A 49 12.31 6.60 1.68
C ARG A 49 13.36 7.70 1.56
N TYR A 50 13.64 8.18 0.34
CA TYR A 50 14.54 9.31 0.14
C TYR A 50 14.02 10.56 0.86
N TRP A 51 12.73 10.87 0.70
CA TRP A 51 12.10 12.02 1.30
C TRP A 51 12.10 11.98 2.84
N GLN A 52 11.92 10.80 3.43
CA GLN A 52 11.98 10.63 4.89
C GLN A 52 13.38 10.89 5.47
N ASN A 53 14.43 10.65 4.69
CA ASN A 53 15.82 10.76 5.15
C ASN A 53 16.52 12.04 4.71
N VAL A 54 15.88 12.90 3.90
CA VAL A 54 16.51 14.13 3.45
C VAL A 54 16.53 15.18 4.57
N GLU A 55 17.72 15.70 4.85
CA GLU A 55 17.90 16.76 5.85
C GLU A 55 17.38 18.10 5.35
N ASP A 56 17.71 18.45 4.10
CA ASP A 56 17.29 19.70 3.44
C ASP A 56 16.14 19.44 2.46
N LYS A 57 14.92 19.59 2.98
CA LYS A 57 13.69 19.41 2.21
C LYS A 57 13.46 20.49 1.17
N GLU A 58 13.92 21.72 1.39
CA GLU A 58 13.72 22.82 0.44
C GLU A 58 14.55 22.60 -0.82
N LEU A 59 15.80 22.19 -0.64
CA LEU A 59 16.70 21.84 -1.73
C LEU A 59 16.20 20.60 -2.50
N ALA A 60 15.60 19.62 -1.82
CA ALA A 60 14.97 18.48 -2.46
C ALA A 60 13.76 18.90 -3.33
N ILE A 61 12.87 19.77 -2.81
CA ILE A 61 11.72 20.30 -3.57
C ILE A 61 12.19 20.98 -4.86
N GLN A 62 13.22 21.82 -4.76
CA GLN A 62 13.77 22.51 -5.92
C GLN A 62 14.39 21.54 -6.93
N LYS A 63 15.19 20.57 -6.47
CA LYS A 63 15.85 19.59 -7.33
C LYS A 63 14.88 18.72 -8.12
N PHE A 64 13.81 18.27 -7.48
CA PHE A 64 12.80 17.42 -8.11
C PHE A 64 11.65 18.21 -8.73
N ALA A 65 11.70 19.54 -8.65
CA ALA A 65 10.62 20.44 -9.07
C ALA A 65 9.24 19.98 -8.54
N LEU A 66 9.19 19.59 -7.27
CA LEU A 66 7.97 19.07 -6.65
C LEU A 66 6.92 20.18 -6.55
N GLN A 67 5.72 19.90 -7.06
CA GLN A 67 4.59 20.83 -7.05
C GLN A 67 3.33 20.13 -6.55
N GLY A 68 2.45 20.90 -5.90
CA GLY A 68 1.18 20.41 -5.38
C GLY A 68 1.32 19.49 -4.17
N ASN A 69 0.27 18.70 -3.92
CA ASN A 69 0.29 17.68 -2.87
C ASN A 69 0.76 16.35 -3.47
N TRP A 70 1.98 15.95 -3.14
CA TRP A 70 2.61 14.71 -3.62
C TRP A 70 2.80 13.69 -2.48
N GLU A 71 2.66 14.09 -1.21
CA GLU A 71 2.88 13.19 -0.09
C GLU A 71 1.72 12.20 0.01
N LEU A 72 2.04 10.90 0.04
CA LEU A 72 1.01 9.88 0.23
C LEU A 72 0.30 10.03 1.59
N LYS A 73 1.00 10.49 2.64
CA LYS A 73 0.45 10.67 3.99
C LYS A 73 -0.77 11.59 4.03
N ASP A 74 -0.83 12.56 3.12
CA ASP A 74 -1.89 13.55 3.01
C ASP A 74 -3.02 13.11 2.05
N GLN A 75 -2.82 11.99 1.35
CA GLN A 75 -3.71 11.48 0.31
C GLN A 75 -4.06 10.00 0.48
N ILE A 76 -3.90 9.46 1.70
CA ILE A 76 -4.12 8.04 2.02
C ILE A 76 -5.49 7.56 1.52
N ASP A 77 -6.55 8.36 1.71
CA ASP A 77 -7.92 7.97 1.35
C ASP A 77 -8.35 8.30 -0.08
N SER A 78 -7.57 9.12 -0.80
CA SER A 78 -7.93 9.61 -2.13
C SER A 78 -7.01 9.10 -3.24
N SER A 79 -5.79 8.67 -2.90
CA SER A 79 -4.76 8.26 -3.86
C SER A 79 -5.19 7.12 -4.77
N HIS A 80 -6.10 6.26 -4.30
CA HIS A 80 -6.58 5.08 -5.02
C HIS A 80 -8.02 5.23 -5.54
N ASN A 81 -8.59 6.43 -5.57
CA ASN A 81 -9.99 6.65 -6.01
C ASN A 81 -10.27 6.18 -7.44
N PHE A 82 -9.24 6.09 -8.28
CA PHE A 82 -9.35 5.62 -9.65
C PHE A 82 -9.35 4.08 -9.77
N LEU A 83 -9.07 3.34 -8.68
CA LEU A 83 -9.24 1.89 -8.63
C LEU A 83 -10.71 1.57 -8.33
N CYS A 84 -11.30 0.62 -9.04
CA CYS A 84 -12.60 0.04 -8.71
C CYS A 84 -12.59 -0.57 -7.29
N GLY A 85 -11.45 -1.16 -6.90
CA GLY A 85 -11.21 -1.66 -5.55
C GLY A 85 -11.30 -0.61 -4.43
N HIS A 86 -11.31 0.70 -4.73
CA HIS A 86 -11.50 1.77 -3.74
C HIS A 86 -12.74 1.56 -2.85
N ARG A 87 -13.81 0.98 -3.41
CA ARG A 87 -15.04 0.67 -2.66
C ARG A 87 -14.82 -0.26 -1.46
N PHE A 88 -13.72 -1.01 -1.45
CA PHE A 88 -13.33 -1.95 -0.39
C PHE A 88 -12.24 -1.37 0.53
N TRP A 89 -11.95 -0.07 0.43
CA TRP A 89 -10.85 0.54 1.16
C TRP A 89 -11.04 0.48 2.67
N LYS A 90 -12.27 0.67 3.15
CA LYS A 90 -12.61 0.62 4.59
C LYS A 90 -12.30 -0.76 5.17
N GLU A 91 -12.67 -1.80 4.44
CA GLU A 91 -12.44 -3.19 4.79
C GLU A 91 -10.97 -3.57 4.64
N THR A 92 -10.28 -3.04 3.64
CA THR A 92 -8.84 -3.21 3.45
C THR A 92 -8.05 -2.65 4.63
N LYS A 93 -8.37 -1.43 5.09
CA LYS A 93 -7.75 -0.86 6.30
C LYS A 93 -7.97 -1.73 7.52
N LYS A 94 -9.23 -2.15 7.75
CA LYS A 94 -9.58 -3.00 8.89
C LYS A 94 -8.82 -4.33 8.86
N ALA A 95 -8.71 -4.95 7.70
CA ALA A 95 -7.96 -6.19 7.54
C ALA A 95 -6.45 -5.99 7.78
N ILE A 96 -5.89 -4.86 7.36
CA ILE A 96 -4.49 -4.49 7.66
C ILE A 96 -4.30 -4.29 9.17
N GLU A 97 -5.20 -3.59 9.86
CA GLU A 97 -5.14 -3.39 11.31
C GLU A 97 -5.16 -4.71 12.07
N GLN A 98 -6.06 -5.63 11.70
CA GLN A 98 -6.11 -6.99 12.26
C GLN A 98 -4.83 -7.78 11.93
N ARG A 99 -4.24 -7.57 10.75
CA ARG A 99 -3.02 -8.25 10.37
C ARG A 99 -1.82 -7.75 11.17
N ILE A 100 -1.74 -6.44 11.42
CA ILE A 100 -0.70 -5.82 12.27
C ILE A 100 -0.69 -6.43 13.68
N GLU A 101 -1.87 -6.71 14.25
CA GLU A 101 -2.02 -7.28 15.59
C GLU A 101 -1.69 -8.79 15.64
N SER A 102 -1.96 -9.53 14.56
CA SER A 102 -1.78 -10.98 14.48
C SER A 102 -0.45 -11.43 13.87
N PHE A 103 0.35 -10.51 13.33
CA PHE A 103 1.60 -10.85 12.65
C PHE A 103 2.72 -11.20 13.64
N ASP A 104 3.13 -12.46 13.63
CA ASP A 104 4.19 -12.98 14.51
C ASP A 104 5.39 -13.58 13.74
N ALA A 105 5.33 -13.60 12.41
CA ALA A 105 6.38 -14.19 11.59
C ALA A 105 7.63 -13.30 11.51
N VAL A 106 8.82 -13.92 11.57
CA VAL A 106 10.12 -13.23 11.44
C VAL A 106 10.46 -12.98 9.97
N ASN A 107 10.04 -13.87 9.06
CA ASN A 107 10.16 -13.73 7.60
C ASN A 107 8.81 -14.07 6.95
N GLY A 108 8.04 -13.06 6.56
CA GLY A 108 6.84 -13.24 5.75
C GLY A 108 7.16 -13.35 4.27
N ASP A 109 6.21 -13.81 3.47
CA ASP A 109 6.25 -13.72 2.01
C ASP A 109 5.17 -12.72 1.58
N LEU A 110 5.58 -11.65 0.89
CA LEU A 110 4.67 -10.59 0.47
C LEU A 110 3.55 -11.10 -0.45
N VAL A 111 3.81 -12.10 -1.30
CA VAL A 111 2.79 -12.71 -2.17
C VAL A 111 1.72 -13.40 -1.33
N ILE A 112 2.14 -14.15 -0.30
CA ILE A 112 1.24 -14.85 0.62
C ILE A 112 0.43 -13.81 1.41
N GLU A 113 1.08 -12.80 1.96
CA GLU A 113 0.41 -11.73 2.72
C GLU A 113 -0.61 -10.97 1.87
N ALA A 114 -0.28 -10.63 0.62
CA ALA A 114 -1.19 -9.94 -0.29
C ALA A 114 -2.41 -10.80 -0.64
N LYS A 115 -2.21 -12.09 -0.94
CA LYS A 115 -3.32 -13.02 -1.23
C LYS A 115 -4.21 -13.24 0.00
N GLN A 116 -3.62 -13.42 1.18
CA GLN A 116 -4.36 -13.59 2.43
C GLN A 116 -5.17 -12.35 2.79
N LEU A 117 -4.58 -11.16 2.68
CA LEU A 117 -5.27 -9.91 2.91
C LEU A 117 -6.45 -9.74 1.94
N ALA A 118 -6.22 -9.98 0.64
CA ALA A 118 -7.26 -9.92 -0.38
C ALA A 118 -8.41 -10.91 -0.12
N GLN A 119 -8.08 -12.12 0.34
CA GLN A 119 -9.07 -13.13 0.71
C GLN A 119 -9.91 -12.70 1.92
N ASN A 120 -9.29 -12.12 2.94
CA ASN A 120 -10.01 -11.62 4.12
C ASN A 120 -10.97 -10.50 3.73
N VAL A 121 -10.51 -9.53 2.94
CA VAL A 121 -11.37 -8.45 2.42
C VAL A 121 -12.49 -9.00 1.55
N ALA A 122 -12.21 -9.98 0.69
CA ALA A 122 -13.22 -10.62 -0.16
C ALA A 122 -14.29 -11.35 0.66
N ASN A 123 -13.90 -12.05 1.74
CA ASN A 123 -14.82 -12.72 2.64
C ASN A 123 -15.73 -11.73 3.37
N ASP A 124 -15.16 -10.66 3.92
CA ASP A 124 -15.91 -9.62 4.65
C ASP A 124 -16.89 -8.89 3.74
N THR A 125 -16.51 -8.64 2.48
CA THR A 125 -17.31 -7.90 1.49
C THR A 125 -18.18 -8.80 0.61
N LYS A 126 -18.15 -10.13 0.82
CA LYS A 126 -18.80 -11.13 -0.04
C LYS A 126 -18.51 -10.93 -1.53
N SER A 127 -17.27 -10.54 -1.84
CA SER A 127 -16.80 -10.21 -3.17
C SER A 127 -15.77 -11.22 -3.69
N ASN A 128 -15.32 -11.06 -4.93
CA ASN A 128 -14.31 -11.94 -5.51
C ASN A 128 -12.89 -11.44 -5.20
N VAL A 129 -11.98 -12.36 -4.88
CA VAL A 129 -10.56 -12.07 -4.58
C VAL A 129 -9.86 -11.23 -5.67
N PRO A 130 -10.05 -11.48 -6.98
CA PRO A 130 -9.45 -10.64 -8.01
C PRO A 130 -9.80 -9.14 -7.91
N LEU A 131 -10.97 -8.80 -7.35
CA LEU A 131 -11.42 -7.41 -7.20
C LEU A 131 -10.87 -6.73 -5.94
N THR A 132 -10.37 -7.50 -4.98
CA THR A 132 -9.81 -6.98 -3.71
C THR A 132 -8.28 -7.01 -3.71
N LEU A 133 -7.66 -7.79 -4.60
CA LEU A 133 -6.21 -7.97 -4.65
C LEU A 133 -5.44 -6.68 -4.98
N GLY A 134 -5.89 -5.93 -5.98
CA GLY A 134 -5.24 -4.67 -6.37
C GLY A 134 -5.24 -3.63 -5.23
N ILE A 135 -6.40 -3.41 -4.61
CA ILE A 135 -6.52 -2.48 -3.48
C ILE A 135 -5.78 -2.99 -2.23
N SER A 136 -5.68 -4.31 -2.02
CA SER A 136 -4.91 -4.89 -0.92
C SER A 136 -3.41 -4.60 -1.07
N LEU A 137 -2.86 -4.74 -2.28
CA LEU A 137 -1.46 -4.40 -2.58
C LEU A 137 -1.18 -2.91 -2.35
N VAL A 138 -2.08 -2.05 -2.83
CA VAL A 138 -2.01 -0.61 -2.58
C VAL A 138 -2.05 -0.31 -1.07
N GLY A 139 -2.91 -0.97 -0.32
CA GLY A 139 -3.01 -0.81 1.14
C GLY A 139 -1.74 -1.24 1.86
N LEU A 140 -1.14 -2.36 1.47
CA LEU A 140 0.12 -2.85 2.05
C LEU A 140 1.28 -1.89 1.76
N MET A 141 1.41 -1.41 0.52
CA MET A 141 2.43 -0.42 0.16
C MET A 141 2.19 0.92 0.88
N THR A 142 0.93 1.33 1.02
CA THR A 142 0.56 2.52 1.81
C THR A 142 1.04 2.37 3.26
N LEU A 143 0.81 1.21 3.88
CA LEU A 143 1.32 0.92 5.23
C LEU A 143 2.85 1.01 5.28
N ALA A 144 3.55 0.45 4.30
CA ALA A 144 5.01 0.48 4.23
C ALA A 144 5.57 1.92 4.13
N GLN A 145 4.87 2.81 3.42
CA GLN A 145 5.33 4.19 3.22
C GLN A 145 4.96 5.14 4.38
N VAL A 146 3.74 5.05 4.91
CA VAL A 146 3.21 6.04 5.87
C VAL A 146 3.18 5.54 7.32
N GLY A 147 3.24 4.21 7.52
CA GLY A 147 3.10 3.56 8.82
C GLY A 147 1.67 3.45 9.34
N ALA A 148 1.48 2.56 10.30
CA ALA A 148 0.22 2.18 10.91
C ALA A 148 -0.44 3.35 11.64
N GLU A 149 0.36 4.22 12.26
CA GLU A 149 -0.15 5.39 12.98
C GLU A 149 -0.79 6.42 12.04
N ALA A 150 -0.24 6.61 10.85
CA ALA A 150 -0.82 7.53 9.85
C ALA A 150 -2.07 6.90 9.22
N LEU A 151 -2.04 5.59 8.94
CA LEU A 151 -3.16 4.84 8.40
C LEU A 151 -4.39 4.88 9.33
N LYS A 152 -4.18 4.69 10.64
CA LYS A 152 -5.24 4.75 11.68
C LYS A 152 -5.80 6.15 11.90
N ARG A 153 -4.97 7.19 11.76
CA ARG A 153 -5.38 8.59 11.97
C ARG A 153 -6.34 9.08 10.89
N GLN A 154 -6.24 8.56 9.67
CA GLN A 154 -7.13 8.89 8.57
C GLN A 154 -8.44 8.11 8.70
N LYS A 155 -9.50 8.77 9.20
CA LYS A 155 -10.86 8.23 9.15
C LYS A 155 -11.32 8.23 7.70
N ALA A 156 -11.49 7.03 7.13
CA ALA A 156 -12.06 6.86 5.80
C ALA A 156 -13.39 7.62 5.74
N LYS A 157 -13.42 8.69 4.93
CA LYS A 157 -14.62 9.53 4.76
C LYS A 157 -15.82 8.73 4.24
#